data_AF-A0A6B3FDS7-F1
#
_entry.id   AF-A0A6B3FDS7-F1
#
_cell.length_a   1.000
_cell.length_b   1.000
_cell.length_c   1.000
_cell.angle_alpha   90.00
_cell.angle_beta   90.00
_cell.angle_gamma   90.00
#
_symmetry.space_group_name_H-M   'P 1'
#
loop_
_entity.id
_entity.type
_entity.pdbx_description
1 polymer ?
#
loop_
_entity_poly.entity_id
_entity_poly.type
_entity_poly.pdbx_seq_one_letter_code
_entity_poly.pdbx_strand_id
1 'polypeptide(L)'
;MTTTTHTAAALLPLTAAQRGMYYAQALDPGSPAQNTAECLTIDGPLDAHVFRAALRRVTAETDSLRLRFTETPEGPRQQLTAEVEPPLFVRDFRDDGGEEAARAWLRADLAEPFDLACGPAFRHALLRVGE
;
A
#
# COMPACT_ATOMS: atom_id res chain seq x y z
N MET A 1 9.10 25.11 26.50
CA MET A 1 8.70 23.72 26.25
C MET A 1 7.25 23.72 25.80
N THR A 2 7.01 23.80 24.49
CA THR A 2 5.68 23.65 23.89
C THR A 2 5.42 22.16 23.73
N THR A 3 4.61 21.60 24.62
CA THR A 3 4.12 20.23 24.50
C THR A 3 3.12 20.22 23.36
N THR A 4 3.56 19.79 22.16
CA THR A 4 2.64 19.49 21.06
C THR A 4 1.82 18.28 21.49
N THR A 5 0.59 18.51 21.96
CA THR A 5 -0.38 17.46 22.21
C THR A 5 -0.69 16.78 20.88
N HIS A 6 -0.03 15.66 20.61
CA HIS A 6 -0.41 14.76 19.54
C HIS A 6 -1.73 14.12 19.97
N THR A 7 -2.86 14.69 19.56
CA THR A 7 -4.18 14.09 19.75
C THR A 7 -4.11 12.68 19.17
N ALA A 8 -4.20 11.65 20.01
CA ALA A 8 -4.28 10.27 19.55
C ALA A 8 -5.46 10.18 18.56
N ALA A 9 -5.18 9.78 17.32
CA ALA A 9 -6.21 9.72 16.29
C ALA A 9 -7.34 8.79 16.75
N ALA A 10 -8.59 9.20 16.57
CA ALA A 10 -9.74 8.42 17.03
C ALA A 10 -9.82 7.07 16.31
N LEU A 11 -10.14 6.01 17.07
CA LEU A 11 -10.50 4.70 16.49
C LEU A 11 -11.92 4.78 15.92
N LEU A 12 -12.04 4.63 14.62
CA LEU A 12 -13.29 4.71 13.88
C LEU A 12 -13.80 3.30 13.55
N PRO A 13 -15.13 3.09 13.48
CA PRO A 13 -15.66 1.85 12.92
C PRO A 13 -15.27 1.70 11.45
N LEU A 14 -15.09 0.46 10.99
CA LEU A 14 -15.03 0.14 9.56
C LEU A 14 -16.38 0.41 8.90
N THR A 15 -16.37 0.84 7.64
CA THR A 15 -17.58 0.83 6.82
C THR A 15 -18.08 -0.60 6.62
N ALA A 16 -19.34 -0.78 6.19
CA ALA A 16 -19.89 -2.10 5.93
C ALA A 16 -19.04 -2.90 4.92
N ALA A 17 -18.57 -2.25 3.86
CA ALA A 17 -17.71 -2.88 2.84
C ALA A 17 -16.34 -3.27 3.41
N GLN A 18 -15.66 -2.35 4.12
CA GLN A 18 -14.37 -2.64 4.75
C GLN A 18 -14.47 -3.80 5.74
N ARG A 19 -15.54 -3.87 6.54
CA ARG A 19 -15.77 -4.95 7.49
C ARG A 19 -16.00 -6.30 6.80
N GLY A 20 -16.71 -6.31 5.67
CA GLY A 20 -16.85 -7.50 4.83
C GLY A 20 -15.50 -8.02 4.34
N MET A 21 -14.66 -7.14 3.78
CA MET A 21 -13.31 -7.48 3.33
C MET A 21 -12.41 -7.95 4.49
N TYR A 22 -12.47 -7.27 5.63
CA TYR A 22 -11.67 -7.61 6.82
C TYR A 22 -11.97 -9.03 7.31
N TYR A 23 -13.25 -9.37 7.47
CA TYR A 23 -13.62 -10.72 7.91
C TYR A 23 -13.37 -11.77 6.84
N ALA A 24 -13.52 -11.44 5.55
CA ALA A 24 -13.13 -12.35 4.47
C ALA A 24 -11.62 -12.67 4.53
N GLN A 25 -10.77 -11.67 4.77
CA GLN A 25 -9.32 -11.88 4.95
C GLN A 25 -9.00 -12.66 6.24
N ALA A 26 -9.74 -12.45 7.32
CA ALA A 26 -9.52 -13.13 8.60
C ALA A 26 -9.80 -14.64 8.56
N LEU A 27 -10.60 -15.12 7.60
CA LEU A 27 -10.87 -16.55 7.40
C LEU A 27 -9.66 -17.31 6.87
N ASP A 28 -8.84 -16.66 6.04
CA ASP A 28 -7.58 -17.21 5.53
C ASP A 28 -6.53 -16.09 5.40
N PRO A 29 -5.81 -15.77 6.50
CA PRO A 29 -4.85 -14.67 6.53
C PRO A 29 -3.70 -14.79 5.52
N GLY A 30 -3.38 -16.02 5.06
CA GLY A 30 -2.36 -16.27 4.06
C GLY A 30 -2.84 -16.07 2.62
N SER A 31 -4.14 -15.88 2.41
CA SER A 31 -4.72 -15.71 1.07
C SER A 31 -4.52 -14.29 0.54
N PRO A 32 -4.01 -14.12 -0.69
CA PRO A 32 -3.97 -12.82 -1.36
C PRO A 32 -5.29 -12.45 -2.04
N ALA A 33 -6.39 -13.19 -1.80
CA ALA A 33 -7.64 -13.04 -2.54
C ALA A 33 -8.28 -11.64 -2.45
N GLN A 34 -7.92 -10.84 -1.44
CA GLN A 34 -8.39 -9.46 -1.29
C GLN A 34 -7.43 -8.42 -1.89
N ASN A 35 -6.29 -8.84 -2.44
CA ASN A 35 -5.35 -7.95 -3.09
C ASN A 35 -5.89 -7.51 -4.46
N THR A 36 -5.69 -6.23 -4.77
CA THR A 36 -5.95 -5.65 -6.09
C THR A 36 -4.73 -4.87 -6.53
N ALA A 37 -4.40 -4.93 -7.83
CA ALA A 37 -3.32 -4.12 -8.39
C ALA A 37 -3.72 -3.53 -9.73
N GLU A 38 -3.14 -2.38 -10.02
CA GLU A 38 -3.18 -1.72 -11.32
C GLU A 38 -1.74 -1.44 -11.76
N CYS A 39 -1.49 -1.51 -13.06
CA CYS A 39 -0.19 -1.23 -13.65
C CYS A 39 -0.39 -0.28 -14.84
N LEU A 40 0.49 0.70 -14.96
CA LEU A 40 0.49 1.70 -16.03
C LEU A 40 1.86 1.70 -16.70
N THR A 41 1.88 1.68 -18.03
CA THR A 41 3.11 1.86 -18.81
C THR A 41 3.34 3.35 -19.04
N ILE A 42 4.56 3.80 -18.79
CA ILE A 42 5.00 5.17 -19.06
C ILE A 42 6.07 5.10 -20.14
N ASP A 43 5.77 5.66 -21.31
CA ASP A 43 6.73 5.76 -22.41
C ASP A 43 7.58 7.03 -22.23
N GLY A 44 8.84 6.83 -21.83
CA GLY A 44 9.82 7.90 -21.70
C GLY A 44 10.54 7.92 -20.35
N PRO A 45 11.44 8.90 -20.15
CA PRO A 45 12.27 8.95 -18.96
C PRO A 45 11.42 9.24 -17.71
N LEU A 46 11.66 8.47 -16.66
CA LEU A 46 11.03 8.66 -15.35
C LEU A 46 12.10 8.77 -14.26
N ASP A 47 12.12 9.89 -13.56
CA ASP A 47 12.98 10.06 -12.38
C ASP A 47 12.30 9.47 -11.13
N ALA A 48 12.90 8.41 -10.59
CA ALA A 48 12.39 7.73 -9.40
C ALA A 48 12.37 8.62 -8.14
N HIS A 49 13.24 9.62 -8.03
CA HIS A 49 13.24 10.57 -6.91
C HIS A 49 12.04 11.52 -7.00
N VAL A 50 11.76 12.04 -8.19
CA VAL A 50 10.58 12.89 -8.44
C VAL A 50 9.30 12.08 -8.21
N PHE A 51 9.24 10.85 -8.71
CA PHE A 51 8.10 9.95 -8.49
C PHE A 51 7.87 9.64 -7.00
N ARG A 52 8.94 9.38 -6.24
CA ARG A 52 8.85 9.18 -4.79
C ARG A 52 8.29 10.40 -4.07
N ALA A 53 8.72 11.60 -4.44
CA ALA A 53 8.19 12.84 -3.88
C ALA A 53 6.69 13.02 -4.22
N ALA A 54 6.29 12.71 -5.45
CA ALA A 54 4.89 12.71 -5.85
C ALA A 54 4.05 11.70 -5.07
N LEU A 55 4.54 10.47 -4.89
CA LEU A 55 3.86 9.45 -4.07
C LEU A 55 3.66 9.92 -2.63
N ARG A 56 4.69 10.47 -1.98
CA ARG A 56 4.57 11.03 -0.62
C ARG A 56 3.47 12.08 -0.54
N ARG A 57 3.38 12.95 -1.54
CA ARG A 57 2.34 13.97 -1.62
C ARG A 57 0.94 13.35 -1.75
N VAL A 58 0.76 12.41 -2.68
CA VAL A 58 -0.52 11.71 -2.88
C VAL A 58 -0.95 10.96 -1.61
N THR A 59 -0.03 10.26 -0.94
CA THR A 59 -0.28 9.57 0.33
C THR A 59 -0.67 10.56 1.43
N ALA A 60 -0.01 11.71 1.54
CA ALA A 60 -0.37 12.75 2.50
C ALA A 60 -1.78 13.32 2.23
N GLU A 61 -2.11 13.56 0.97
CA GLU A 61 -3.40 14.15 0.53
C GLU A 61 -4.57 13.13 0.58
N THR A 62 -4.29 11.83 0.69
CA THR A 62 -5.31 10.77 0.60
C THR A 62 -5.45 9.99 1.92
N ASP A 63 -6.56 10.20 2.63
CA ASP A 63 -6.80 9.57 3.94
C ASP A 63 -6.79 8.04 3.91
N SER A 64 -7.34 7.41 2.86
CA SER A 64 -7.40 5.95 2.74
C SER A 64 -6.02 5.28 2.68
N LEU A 65 -5.01 5.98 2.14
CA LEU A 65 -3.62 5.52 2.10
C LEU A 65 -2.89 5.71 3.44
N ARG A 66 -3.55 6.30 4.43
CA ARG A 66 -3.00 6.52 5.78
C ARG A 66 -3.77 5.77 6.86
N LEU A 67 -4.65 4.85 6.47
CA LEU A 67 -5.40 4.02 7.40
C LEU A 67 -4.57 2.84 7.92
N ARG A 68 -4.75 2.56 9.20
CA ARG A 68 -4.33 1.31 9.86
C ARG A 68 -5.55 0.62 10.45
N PHE A 69 -5.50 -0.71 10.46
CA PHE A 69 -6.58 -1.54 10.98
C PHE A 69 -6.10 -2.25 12.24
N THR A 70 -6.92 -2.25 13.28
CA THR A 70 -6.63 -2.94 14.53
C THR A 70 -7.87 -3.67 15.02
N GLU A 71 -7.69 -4.87 15.55
CA GLU A 71 -8.74 -5.56 16.29
C GLU A 71 -8.89 -4.91 17.67
N THR A 72 -10.14 -4.81 18.16
CA THR A 72 -10.48 -4.34 19.51
C THR A 72 -11.54 -5.29 20.11
N PRO A 73 -11.82 -5.25 21.43
CA PRO A 73 -12.89 -6.06 22.01
C PRO A 73 -14.27 -5.83 21.37
N GLU A 74 -14.49 -4.64 20.78
CA GLU A 74 -15.73 -4.29 20.09
C GLU A 74 -15.70 -4.59 18.57
N GLY A 75 -14.65 -5.28 18.09
CA GLY A 75 -14.43 -5.63 16.69
C GLY A 75 -13.34 -4.79 16.00
N PRO A 76 -13.14 -4.94 14.68
CA PRO A 76 -12.11 -4.20 13.96
C PRO A 76 -12.41 -2.70 13.90
N ARG A 77 -11.36 -1.91 14.06
CA ARG A 77 -11.35 -0.44 13.97
C ARG A 77 -10.32 0.03 12.96
N GLN A 78 -10.53 1.24 12.46
CA GLN A 78 -9.58 1.93 11.59
C GLN A 78 -9.12 3.24 12.23
N GLN A 79 -7.88 3.61 11.97
CA GLN A 79 -7.29 4.86 12.48
C GLN A 79 -6.52 5.55 11.37
N LEU A 80 -6.66 6.86 11.29
CA LEU A 80 -5.83 7.68 10.42
C LEU A 80 -4.47 7.93 11.08
N THR A 81 -3.40 7.63 10.36
CA THR A 81 -2.02 7.95 10.79
C THR A 81 -1.57 9.29 10.23
N ALA A 82 -0.77 10.01 11.00
CA ALA A 82 -0.31 11.35 10.63
C ALA A 82 0.69 11.31 9.46
N GLU A 83 1.62 10.34 9.47
CA GLU A 83 2.63 10.17 8.43
C GLU A 83 2.73 8.70 8.02
N VAL A 84 2.80 8.47 6.71
CA VAL A 84 3.10 7.17 6.10
C VAL A 84 4.16 7.40 5.04
N GLU A 85 5.31 6.76 5.18
CA GLU A 85 6.28 6.68 4.08
C GLU A 85 5.80 5.62 3.09
N PRO A 86 5.39 5.99 1.86
CA PRO A 86 4.87 5.02 0.90
C PRO A 86 6.00 4.08 0.44
N PRO A 87 5.82 2.74 0.51
CA PRO A 87 6.78 1.80 -0.02
C PRO A 87 6.90 1.98 -1.53
N LEU A 88 8.12 2.20 -2.01
CA LEU A 88 8.42 2.26 -3.45
C LEU A 88 9.62 1.39 -3.76
N PHE A 89 9.35 0.25 -4.40
CA PHE A 89 10.35 -0.64 -4.96
C PHE A 89 10.77 -0.13 -6.34
N VAL A 90 12.07 -0.10 -6.61
CA VAL A 90 12.60 0.23 -7.93
C VAL A 90 13.40 -0.97 -8.41
N ARG A 91 13.04 -1.48 -9.58
CA ARG A 91 13.68 -2.65 -10.21
C ARG A 91 13.93 -2.37 -11.67
N ASP A 92 15.09 -2.79 -12.15
CA ASP A 92 15.49 -2.69 -13.54
C ASP A 92 15.53 -4.09 -14.14
N PHE A 93 14.72 -4.30 -15.17
CA PHE A 93 14.56 -5.56 -15.90
C PHE A 93 15.10 -5.46 -17.33
N ARG A 94 15.70 -4.33 -17.75
CA ARG A 94 16.22 -4.17 -19.13
C ARG A 94 17.14 -5.31 -19.54
N ASP A 95 17.99 -5.75 -18.62
CA ASP A 95 18.95 -6.85 -18.82
C ASP A 95 18.48 -8.19 -18.23
N ASP A 96 17.28 -8.25 -17.65
CA ASP A 96 16.72 -9.40 -16.94
C ASP A 96 15.34 -9.78 -17.50
N GLY A 97 15.26 -10.03 -18.82
CA GLY A 97 14.04 -10.51 -19.47
C GLY A 97 12.96 -9.45 -19.73
N GLY A 98 13.23 -8.17 -19.45
CA GLY A 98 12.40 -7.04 -19.84
C GLY A 98 10.98 -7.09 -19.28
N GLU A 99 10.00 -6.80 -20.15
CA GLU A 99 8.59 -6.71 -19.77
C GLU A 99 8.01 -8.03 -19.24
N GLU A 100 8.45 -9.17 -19.78
CA GLU A 100 7.94 -10.48 -19.33
C GLU A 100 8.34 -10.77 -17.87
N ALA A 101 9.60 -10.52 -17.53
CA ALA A 101 10.10 -10.69 -16.18
C ALA A 101 9.47 -9.69 -15.21
N ALA A 102 9.31 -8.42 -15.61
CA ALA A 102 8.60 -7.43 -14.81
C ALA A 102 7.15 -7.83 -14.53
N ARG A 103 6.45 -8.40 -15.52
CA ARG A 103 5.08 -8.89 -15.34
C ARG A 103 5.01 -10.14 -14.47
N ALA A 104 6.03 -11.02 -14.53
CA ALA A 104 6.15 -12.14 -13.61
C ALA A 104 6.38 -11.67 -12.16
N TRP A 105 7.23 -10.67 -11.98
CA TRP A 105 7.46 -10.03 -10.68
C TRP A 105 6.17 -9.41 -10.11
N LEU A 106 5.41 -8.68 -10.93
CA LEU A 106 4.13 -8.08 -10.51
C LEU A 106 3.12 -9.14 -10.07
N ARG A 107 3.02 -10.26 -10.78
CA ARG A 107 2.14 -11.38 -10.37
C ARG A 107 2.57 -11.98 -9.03
N ALA A 108 3.88 -12.10 -8.80
CA ALA A 108 4.39 -12.58 -7.53
C ALA A 108 4.11 -11.60 -6.38
N ASP A 109 4.29 -10.29 -6.59
CA ASP A 109 3.96 -9.27 -5.59
C ASP A 109 2.45 -9.22 -5.26
N LEU A 110 1.59 -9.36 -6.27
CA LEU A 110 0.14 -9.41 -6.07
C LEU A 110 -0.29 -10.65 -5.26
N ALA A 111 0.46 -11.74 -5.36
CA ALA A 111 0.20 -12.98 -4.62
C ALA A 111 0.69 -12.94 -3.16
N GLU A 112 1.41 -11.89 -2.75
CA GLU A 112 1.90 -11.74 -1.37
C GLU A 112 0.82 -11.07 -0.50
N PRO A 113 0.30 -11.73 0.54
CA PRO A 113 -0.74 -11.16 1.41
C PRO A 113 -0.23 -9.94 2.18
N PHE A 114 -1.16 -9.07 2.58
CA PHE A 114 -0.84 -7.94 3.47
C PHE A 114 -1.16 -8.29 4.92
N ASP A 115 -0.23 -7.98 5.82
CA ASP A 115 -0.52 -7.86 7.24
C ASP A 115 -1.17 -6.49 7.50
N LEU A 116 -2.50 -6.50 7.65
CA LEU A 116 -3.30 -5.29 7.88
C LEU A 116 -3.02 -4.62 9.23
N ALA A 117 -2.45 -5.34 10.21
CA ALA A 117 -2.07 -4.79 11.51
C ALA A 117 -0.71 -4.07 11.43
N CYS A 118 0.22 -4.60 10.65
CA CYS A 118 1.57 -4.05 10.52
C CYS A 118 1.72 -2.98 9.43
N GLY A 119 0.88 -3.01 8.39
CA GLY A 119 0.71 -2.09 7.24
C GLY A 119 1.97 -1.45 6.61
N PRO A 120 1.82 -0.49 5.68
CA PRO A 120 0.58 -0.07 5.03
C PRO A 120 -0.01 -1.18 4.13
N ALA A 121 -1.31 -1.11 3.85
CA ALA A 121 -2.03 -2.09 3.01
C ALA A 121 -1.86 -1.82 1.50
N PHE A 122 -0.71 -1.29 1.09
CA PHE A 122 -0.38 -1.04 -0.31
C PHE A 122 1.14 -1.09 -0.52
N ARG A 123 1.55 -1.36 -1.76
CA ARG A 123 2.94 -1.27 -2.24
C ARG A 123 2.94 -0.55 -3.58
N HIS A 124 4.00 0.17 -3.89
CA HIS A 124 4.24 0.73 -5.22
C HIS A 124 5.54 0.20 -5.79
N ALA A 125 5.61 0.06 -7.11
CA ALA A 125 6.81 -0.34 -7.80
C ALA A 125 7.02 0.48 -9.08
N LEU A 126 8.28 0.80 -9.36
CA LEU A 126 8.74 1.24 -10.67
C LEU A 126 9.58 0.12 -11.26
N LEU A 127 9.10 -0.45 -12.36
CA LEU A 127 9.73 -1.55 -13.07
C LEU A 127 10.25 -1.01 -14.41
N ARG A 128 11.55 -0.81 -14.52
CA ARG A 128 12.17 -0.32 -15.76
C ARG A 128 12.36 -1.50 -16.71
N VAL A 129 11.74 -1.44 -17.88
CA VAL A 129 11.76 -2.53 -18.89
C VAL A 129 12.38 -2.09 -20.22
N GLY A 130 12.60 -0.79 -20.38
CA GLY A 130 13.21 -0.15 -21.55
C GLY A 130 13.91 1.15 -21.14
N GLU A 131 14.42 1.89 -22.12
CA GLU A 131 15.12 3.15 -21.88
C GLU A 131 14.23 4.24 -21.29
#